data_AF-A0A7C2DTV5-F1
#
_entry.id   AF-A0A7C2DTV5-F1
#
_cell.length_a   1.000
_cell.length_b   1.000
_cell.length_c   1.000
_cell.angle_alpha   90.00
_cell.angle_beta   90.00
_cell.angle_gamma   90.00
#
_symmetry.space_group_name_H-M   'P 1'
#
loop_
_entity.id
_entity.type
_entity.pdbx_description
1 polymer ?
#
loop_
_entity_poly.entity_id
_entity_poly.type
_entity_poly.pdbx_seq_one_letter_code
_entity_poly.pdbx_strand_id
1 'polypeptide(L)'
;MPARLLALPGSLLPAAAAVSSPWVLPLRCACRSAGRGPPAVDGFKVMRNNNMLPKKLPVALALLGLAGSAVAASTDEPWYFGAKAGHGEFQGIKYGDSVMNPRHVDKSGVAGGLFLGYQFNDWLGVEAGYDYLGKLKFDFGAANHADLKVQGLQLAAKLGMPVSESFDVYTRLGVMASRMSGNGDTMHRTAPLAAVGLEYALNRNWATRLEYQWVGRLGSKDDAGVRANNGQLALGVLYKFGGTPRAAPVPVAMTEPAPPPAPAPVAAVVPQARAFTLNADTLFDFDLALLRPGAEQALFALMRQIRAEAATDASLSIVGHTDRLGSDQYNLDLSRRRAQTVADFLVSNGVPRNLVTVEGAGEAMPVSGAQCNALQNRAALIACLAPDRRVVVLVRGTTMS
;
A
#
# COMPACT_ATOMS: atom_id res chain seq x y z
N MET A 1 -44.19 -94.85 35.63
CA MET A 1 -45.59 -95.17 36.02
C MET A 1 -46.07 -94.13 37.04
N PRO A 2 -47.38 -93.82 37.16
CA PRO A 2 -47.84 -92.58 37.80
C PRO A 2 -48.77 -92.75 39.01
N ALA A 3 -48.87 -91.68 39.81
CA ALA A 3 -50.00 -91.33 40.67
C ALA A 3 -50.00 -89.76 40.75
N ARG A 4 -51.07 -88.96 40.59
CA ARG A 4 -52.49 -89.02 41.05
C ARG A 4 -52.58 -89.14 42.58
N LEU A 5 -53.37 -88.37 43.33
CA LEU A 5 -54.24 -87.19 43.07
C LEU A 5 -54.03 -86.25 44.31
N LEU A 6 -54.75 -85.18 44.67
CA LEU A 6 -56.01 -84.54 44.31
C LEU A 6 -55.93 -83.05 44.75
N ALA A 7 -56.89 -82.20 44.37
CA ALA A 7 -57.10 -80.87 44.95
C ALA A 7 -58.61 -80.57 45.04
N LEU A 8 -59.06 -79.81 46.05
CA LEU A 8 -60.29 -78.99 46.13
C LEU A 8 -60.34 -78.31 47.55
N PRO A 9 -61.18 -77.28 47.81
CA PRO A 9 -60.88 -76.24 48.80
C PRO A 9 -61.79 -76.21 50.05
N GLY A 10 -61.44 -75.34 51.01
CA GLY A 10 -62.33 -74.82 52.04
C GLY A 10 -62.35 -73.28 52.02
N SER A 11 -63.49 -72.67 52.27
CA SER A 11 -63.72 -71.22 52.15
C SER A 11 -64.63 -70.67 53.26
N LEU A 12 -64.76 -69.34 53.33
CA LEU A 12 -65.70 -68.55 54.15
C LEU A 12 -65.44 -68.50 55.68
N LEU A 13 -65.19 -67.29 56.19
CA LEU A 13 -66.11 -66.46 56.99
C LEU A 13 -65.44 -65.08 57.28
N PRO A 14 -66.17 -64.01 57.70
CA PRO A 14 -65.89 -62.67 57.18
C PRO A 14 -65.75 -61.52 58.22
N ALA A 15 -65.47 -60.34 57.66
CA ALA A 15 -65.79 -58.97 58.09
C ALA A 15 -66.44 -58.69 59.46
N ALA A 16 -65.98 -57.60 60.12
CA ALA A 16 -66.84 -56.48 60.50
C ALA A 16 -66.06 -55.19 60.91
N ALA A 17 -66.82 -54.08 60.97
CA ALA A 17 -66.59 -52.83 61.69
C ALA A 17 -65.63 -51.77 61.11
N ALA A 18 -66.19 -50.57 60.93
CA ALA A 18 -65.49 -49.31 60.64
C ALA A 18 -65.98 -48.23 61.63
N VAL A 19 -65.17 -47.19 61.88
CA VAL A 19 -65.56 -46.00 62.65
C VAL A 19 -65.11 -44.73 61.92
N SER A 20 -65.84 -43.64 62.14
CA SER A 20 -65.90 -42.41 61.35
C SER A 20 -64.76 -41.39 61.54
N SER A 21 -64.36 -40.73 60.44
CA SER A 21 -64.43 -39.27 60.14
C SER A 21 -64.19 -38.19 61.24
N PRO A 22 -63.91 -36.91 60.90
CA PRO A 22 -63.43 -36.28 59.64
C PRO A 22 -62.27 -35.25 59.82
N TRP A 23 -62.00 -34.45 58.76
CA TRP A 23 -61.36 -33.09 58.69
C TRP A 23 -60.05 -32.91 57.88
N VAL A 24 -60.22 -32.63 56.57
CA VAL A 24 -59.59 -31.54 55.78
C VAL A 24 -58.05 -31.48 55.58
N LEU A 25 -57.62 -32.08 54.45
CA LEU A 25 -56.73 -31.51 53.40
C LEU A 25 -55.20 -31.29 53.66
N PRO A 26 -54.34 -31.11 52.62
CA PRO A 26 -53.23 -32.06 52.45
C PRO A 26 -51.83 -31.49 52.17
N LEU A 27 -50.79 -32.27 52.53
CA LEU A 27 -49.42 -32.08 52.07
C LEU A 27 -49.04 -33.10 50.98
N ARG A 28 -48.92 -32.63 49.73
CA ARG A 28 -48.46 -33.44 48.59
C ARG A 28 -46.92 -33.54 48.58
N CYS A 29 -46.36 -34.63 49.10
CA CYS A 29 -44.99 -35.04 48.78
C CYS A 29 -44.99 -36.08 47.66
N ALA A 30 -45.05 -35.62 46.40
CA ALA A 30 -44.96 -36.49 45.23
C ALA A 30 -43.49 -36.89 44.98
N CYS A 31 -43.15 -38.16 45.23
CA CYS A 31 -41.85 -38.70 44.84
C CYS A 31 -41.75 -38.75 43.30
N ARG A 32 -40.73 -38.11 42.72
CA ARG A 32 -40.42 -38.20 41.28
C ARG A 32 -38.94 -38.50 41.09
N SER A 33 -38.65 -39.67 40.53
CA SER A 33 -37.32 -40.11 40.14
C SER A 33 -36.79 -39.26 38.98
N ALA A 34 -35.93 -38.29 39.29
CA ALA A 34 -35.16 -37.56 38.29
C ALA A 34 -33.86 -38.33 37.98
N GLY A 35 -33.78 -38.93 36.78
CA GLY A 35 -32.56 -39.55 36.30
C GLY A 35 -31.46 -38.50 36.11
N ARG A 36 -30.36 -38.61 36.86
CA ARG A 36 -29.17 -37.78 36.67
C ARG A 36 -28.42 -38.27 35.43
N GLY A 37 -28.75 -37.69 34.28
CA GLY A 37 -27.78 -37.60 33.19
C GLY A 37 -26.55 -36.81 33.65
N PRO A 38 -25.37 -36.99 33.01
CA PRO A 38 -24.21 -36.16 33.30
C PRO A 38 -24.55 -34.68 33.03
N PRO A 39 -24.01 -33.73 33.81
CA PRO A 39 -24.28 -32.32 33.59
C PRO A 39 -23.80 -31.91 32.18
N ALA A 40 -24.64 -31.19 31.45
CA ALA A 40 -24.22 -30.53 30.23
C ALA A 40 -23.14 -29.49 30.59
N VAL A 41 -21.91 -29.76 30.20
CA VAL A 41 -20.78 -28.86 30.45
C VAL A 41 -20.90 -27.63 29.53
N ASP A 42 -20.97 -26.45 30.15
CA ASP A 42 -21.11 -25.14 29.47
C ASP A 42 -19.97 -24.97 28.44
N GLY A 43 -20.31 -25.05 27.16
CA GLY A 43 -19.33 -25.04 26.06
C GLY A 43 -18.63 -23.68 25.92
N PHE A 44 -17.32 -23.67 26.22
CA PHE A 44 -16.38 -22.55 25.99
C PHE A 44 -16.95 -21.16 26.34
N LYS A 45 -17.23 -20.94 27.63
CA LYS A 45 -17.65 -19.65 28.16
C LYS A 45 -16.44 -18.71 28.27
N VAL A 46 -16.46 -17.58 27.56
CA VAL A 46 -15.44 -16.53 27.72
C VAL A 46 -15.50 -16.01 29.15
N MET A 47 -14.37 -16.06 29.87
CA MET A 47 -14.32 -15.81 31.31
C MET A 47 -14.39 -14.31 31.61
N ARG A 48 -15.61 -13.78 31.72
CA ARG A 48 -15.87 -12.40 32.18
C ARG A 48 -15.40 -12.20 33.62
N ASN A 49 -14.14 -11.84 33.81
CA ASN A 49 -13.62 -11.37 35.09
C ASN A 49 -14.14 -9.96 35.39
N ASN A 50 -15.10 -9.84 36.33
CA ASN A 50 -15.71 -8.57 36.71
C ASN A 50 -14.76 -7.56 37.37
N ASN A 51 -13.52 -7.94 37.72
CA ASN A 51 -12.57 -7.03 38.40
C ASN A 51 -11.75 -6.13 37.45
N MET A 52 -12.12 -6.03 36.18
CA MET A 52 -11.55 -5.01 35.28
C MET A 52 -12.25 -3.66 35.46
N LEU A 53 -11.62 -2.73 36.19
CA LEU A 53 -11.88 -1.31 35.98
C LEU A 53 -11.73 -1.00 34.49
N PRO A 54 -12.60 -0.16 33.90
CA PRO A 54 -12.48 0.23 32.51
C PRO A 54 -11.27 1.16 32.34
N LYS A 55 -10.07 0.58 32.21
CA LYS A 55 -8.92 1.22 31.59
C LYS A 55 -9.26 1.46 30.12
N LYS A 56 -10.02 2.53 29.88
CA LYS A 56 -10.22 3.18 28.59
C LYS A 56 -8.85 3.66 28.12
N LEU A 57 -8.05 2.74 27.57
CA LEU A 57 -6.85 3.10 26.84
C LEU A 57 -7.36 3.90 25.63
N PRO A 58 -7.05 5.21 25.52
CA PRO A 58 -7.52 5.98 24.39
C PRO A 58 -6.92 5.35 23.13
N VAL A 59 -7.78 5.03 22.16
CA VAL A 59 -7.31 4.76 20.80
C VAL A 59 -6.85 6.11 20.26
N ALA A 60 -5.61 6.46 20.57
CA ALA A 60 -4.96 7.65 20.08
C ALA A 60 -4.78 7.48 18.57
N LEU A 61 -5.73 8.02 17.80
CA LEU A 61 -5.68 8.11 16.33
C LEU A 61 -4.67 9.19 15.92
N ALA A 62 -3.44 9.04 16.40
CA ALA A 62 -2.37 10.03 16.39
C ALA A 62 -1.27 9.61 15.41
N LEU A 63 -1.63 9.46 14.13
CA LEU A 63 -0.66 9.43 13.02
C LEU A 63 -1.17 10.07 11.72
N LEU A 64 -2.18 10.95 11.80
CA LEU A 64 -2.51 11.91 10.73
C LEU A 64 -1.57 13.14 10.75
N GLY A 65 -0.30 12.92 11.13
CA GLY A 65 0.65 13.95 11.54
C GLY A 65 2.11 13.72 11.12
N LEU A 66 2.35 12.82 10.14
CA LEU A 66 3.65 12.69 9.44
C LEU A 66 3.54 13.09 7.96
N ALA A 67 2.70 14.06 7.65
CA ALA A 67 2.71 14.81 6.38
C ALA A 67 3.46 16.14 6.59
N GLY A 68 4.77 16.08 6.82
CA GLY A 68 5.49 17.27 7.34
C GLY A 68 7.00 17.19 7.56
N SER A 69 7.76 16.48 6.73
CA SER A 69 9.19 16.78 6.46
C SER A 69 9.72 16.00 5.25
N ALA A 70 10.55 16.66 4.46
CA ALA A 70 11.10 16.24 3.18
C ALA A 70 11.59 14.77 3.07
N VAL A 71 10.97 14.00 2.16
CA VAL A 71 11.73 13.19 1.19
C VAL A 71 11.25 13.55 -0.21
N ALA A 72 12.17 13.98 -1.07
CA ALA A 72 11.91 14.17 -2.49
C ALA A 72 12.22 12.86 -3.22
N ALA A 73 11.20 12.00 -3.36
CA ALA A 73 11.28 10.77 -4.13
C ALA A 73 10.16 10.75 -5.18
N SER A 74 10.54 10.84 -6.44
CA SER A 74 9.64 10.90 -7.60
C SER A 74 9.09 9.51 -7.95
N THR A 75 8.10 9.08 -7.18
CA THR A 75 7.23 7.95 -7.55
C THR A 75 5.92 8.50 -8.13
N ASP A 76 5.58 8.11 -9.36
CA ASP A 76 4.30 8.45 -9.98
C ASP A 76 3.15 7.81 -9.16
N GLU A 77 2.37 8.66 -8.49
CA GLU A 77 1.33 8.36 -7.48
C GLU A 77 1.69 7.25 -6.46
N PRO A 78 2.18 7.61 -5.25
CA PRO A 78 2.68 6.66 -4.24
C PRO A 78 1.64 5.70 -3.62
N TRP A 79 0.38 5.72 -4.04
CA TRP A 79 -0.69 4.91 -3.46
C TRP A 79 -0.84 3.56 -4.18
N TYR A 80 -1.17 2.52 -3.42
CA TYR A 80 -1.60 1.23 -3.96
C TYR A 80 -2.66 0.57 -3.08
N PHE A 81 -3.58 -0.17 -3.70
CA PHE A 81 -4.60 -0.97 -3.03
C PHE A 81 -4.47 -2.43 -3.44
N GLY A 82 -4.77 -3.38 -2.57
CA GLY A 82 -4.73 -4.79 -2.92
C GLY A 82 -5.66 -5.67 -2.10
N ALA A 83 -5.88 -6.87 -2.64
CA ALA A 83 -6.63 -7.95 -2.00
C ALA A 83 -5.74 -9.20 -1.92
N LYS A 84 -5.85 -9.95 -0.82
CA LYS A 84 -5.13 -11.22 -0.62
C LYS A 84 -6.06 -12.31 -0.11
N ALA A 85 -5.82 -13.55 -0.52
CA ALA A 85 -6.53 -14.74 -0.08
C ALA A 85 -5.54 -15.92 0.04
N GLY A 86 -5.82 -16.85 0.95
CA GLY A 86 -4.92 -17.98 1.18
C GLY A 86 -5.29 -18.82 2.39
N HIS A 87 -4.27 -19.41 3.00
CA HIS A 87 -4.40 -20.41 4.05
C HIS A 87 -3.76 -19.91 5.35
N GLY A 88 -4.55 -19.87 6.43
CA GLY A 88 -4.08 -19.56 7.78
C GLY A 88 -4.04 -20.81 8.65
N GLU A 89 -3.00 -20.94 9.46
CA GLU A 89 -2.84 -21.99 10.48
C GLU A 89 -2.57 -21.39 11.86
N PHE A 90 -3.39 -21.80 12.85
CA PHE A 90 -3.23 -21.44 14.25
C PHE A 90 -2.26 -22.39 14.97
N GLN A 91 -1.05 -21.88 15.21
CA GLN A 91 0.08 -22.62 15.79
C GLN A 91 0.29 -22.28 17.28
N GLY A 92 0.88 -23.21 18.02
CA GLY A 92 1.30 -22.98 19.42
C GLY A 92 0.15 -22.71 20.39
N ILE A 93 -1.05 -23.25 20.13
CA ILE A 93 -2.26 -23.07 20.94
C ILE A 93 -2.01 -23.55 22.38
N LYS A 94 -2.21 -22.65 23.35
CA LYS A 94 -2.11 -22.91 24.80
C LYS A 94 -3.41 -22.53 25.50
N TYR A 95 -4.05 -23.52 26.13
CA TYR A 95 -5.27 -23.38 26.91
C TYR A 95 -4.99 -22.85 28.32
N GLY A 96 -5.93 -22.11 28.90
CA GLY A 96 -6.01 -21.82 30.34
C GLY A 96 -6.65 -23.00 31.08
N ASP A 97 -6.38 -23.11 32.37
CA ASP A 97 -6.60 -24.36 33.13
C ASP A 97 -8.09 -24.62 33.44
N SER A 98 -8.98 -23.69 33.08
CA SER A 98 -10.44 -23.81 33.12
C SER A 98 -11.08 -24.29 31.80
N VAL A 99 -10.30 -24.51 30.74
CA VAL A 99 -10.81 -24.96 29.43
C VAL A 99 -10.62 -26.46 29.29
N MET A 100 -11.72 -27.21 29.08
CA MET A 100 -11.63 -28.64 28.75
C MET A 100 -10.88 -28.83 27.43
N ASN A 101 -9.95 -29.79 27.42
CA ASN A 101 -9.10 -30.05 26.26
C ASN A 101 -9.96 -30.59 25.10
N PRO A 102 -10.08 -29.86 23.96
CA PRO A 102 -10.97 -30.24 22.86
C PRO A 102 -10.54 -31.55 22.19
N ARG A 103 -11.52 -32.32 21.70
CA ARG A 103 -11.28 -33.66 21.15
C ARG A 103 -10.81 -33.61 19.69
N HIS A 104 -11.24 -32.58 18.96
CA HIS A 104 -10.65 -32.16 17.69
C HIS A 104 -10.63 -30.63 17.61
N VAL A 105 -9.71 -30.07 16.83
CA VAL A 105 -9.60 -28.63 16.56
C VAL A 105 -9.21 -28.42 15.11
N ASP A 106 -10.09 -27.78 14.34
CA ASP A 106 -9.73 -27.25 13.02
C ASP A 106 -8.82 -26.03 13.24
N LYS A 107 -7.51 -26.23 13.05
CA LYS A 107 -6.47 -25.18 13.20
C LYS A 107 -6.20 -24.43 11.90
N SER A 108 -6.63 -24.99 10.77
CA SER A 108 -6.36 -24.54 9.41
C SER A 108 -7.62 -24.01 8.74
N GLY A 109 -7.55 -22.88 8.04
CA GLY A 109 -8.71 -22.29 7.38
C GLY A 109 -8.37 -21.29 6.29
N VAL A 110 -9.40 -20.83 5.57
CA VAL A 110 -9.26 -19.76 4.58
C VAL A 110 -9.04 -18.44 5.32
N ALA A 111 -7.94 -17.78 5.00
CA ALA A 111 -7.60 -16.43 5.43
C ALA A 111 -7.60 -15.48 4.23
N GLY A 112 -7.80 -14.19 4.46
CA GLY A 112 -7.78 -13.19 3.39
C GLY A 112 -8.05 -11.78 3.90
N GLY A 113 -7.81 -10.76 3.08
CA GLY A 113 -7.94 -9.38 3.50
C GLY A 113 -7.77 -8.37 2.38
N LEU A 114 -8.03 -7.11 2.71
CA LEU A 114 -7.81 -5.96 1.85
C LEU A 114 -6.76 -5.04 2.49
N PHE A 115 -5.92 -4.40 1.68
CA PHE A 115 -4.88 -3.49 2.16
C PHE A 115 -4.77 -2.24 1.27
N LEU A 116 -4.43 -1.12 1.88
CA LEU A 116 -4.12 0.16 1.26
C LEU A 116 -2.74 0.57 1.75
N GLY A 117 -1.83 0.86 0.81
CA GLY A 117 -0.46 1.25 1.09
C GLY A 117 -0.09 2.59 0.48
N TYR A 118 0.88 3.24 1.11
CA TYR A 118 1.55 4.44 0.64
C TYR A 118 3.06 4.20 0.63
N GLN A 119 3.71 4.43 -0.51
CA GLN A 119 5.16 4.31 -0.66
C GLN A 119 5.81 5.69 -0.50
N PHE A 120 6.75 5.85 0.44
CA PHE A 120 7.45 7.13 0.63
C PHE A 120 8.65 7.26 -0.31
N ASN A 121 9.29 6.13 -0.61
CA ASN A 121 10.44 5.96 -1.49
C ASN A 121 10.66 4.45 -1.72
N ASP A 122 11.50 4.07 -2.68
CA ASP A 122 11.56 2.71 -3.25
C ASP A 122 11.72 1.58 -2.22
N TRP A 123 12.37 1.86 -1.08
CA TRP A 123 12.64 0.91 -0.01
C TRP A 123 11.68 0.99 1.19
N LEU A 124 10.84 2.03 1.32
CA LEU A 124 10.00 2.27 2.50
C LEU A 124 8.57 2.72 2.15
N GLY A 125 7.60 2.05 2.76
CA GLY A 125 6.18 2.41 2.72
C GLY A 125 5.46 2.11 4.04
N VAL A 126 4.18 2.44 4.09
CA VAL A 126 3.25 2.04 5.17
C VAL A 126 2.04 1.35 4.55
N GLU A 127 1.59 0.27 5.16
CA GLU A 127 0.37 -0.46 4.79
C GLU A 127 -0.61 -0.49 5.96
N ALA A 128 -1.85 -0.08 5.69
CA ALA A 128 -3.00 -0.33 6.54
C ALA A 128 -3.89 -1.40 5.88
N GLY A 129 -4.50 -2.30 6.67
CA GLY A 129 -5.31 -3.37 6.09
C GLY A 129 -6.32 -3.98 7.04
N TYR A 130 -7.23 -4.76 6.48
CA TYR A 130 -8.25 -5.52 7.19
C TYR A 130 -8.11 -7.00 6.83
N ASP A 131 -7.61 -7.80 7.77
CA ASP A 131 -7.33 -9.22 7.61
C ASP A 131 -8.35 -10.07 8.37
N TYR A 132 -8.99 -11.00 7.67
CA TYR A 132 -9.76 -12.11 8.22
C TYR A 132 -8.83 -13.33 8.36
N LEU A 133 -8.58 -13.77 9.60
CA LEU A 133 -7.65 -14.86 9.92
C LEU A 133 -8.35 -16.24 9.96
N GLY A 134 -9.62 -16.32 9.54
CA GLY A 134 -10.38 -17.57 9.50
C GLY A 134 -11.29 -17.82 10.70
N LYS A 135 -11.57 -19.11 10.92
CA LYS A 135 -12.34 -19.62 12.06
C LYS A 135 -11.56 -20.74 12.73
N LEU A 136 -11.48 -20.69 14.06
CA LEU A 136 -11.16 -21.85 14.88
C LEU A 136 -12.47 -22.58 15.20
N LYS A 137 -12.56 -23.88 14.90
CA LYS A 137 -13.64 -24.74 15.40
C LYS A 137 -13.13 -25.64 16.50
N PHE A 138 -13.91 -25.79 17.55
CA PHE A 138 -13.62 -26.69 18.68
C PHE A 138 -14.72 -27.72 18.82
N ASP A 139 -14.38 -29.00 18.67
CA ASP A 139 -15.29 -30.13 18.87
C ASP A 139 -15.06 -30.77 20.24
N PHE A 140 -16.08 -30.70 21.09
CA PHE A 140 -16.07 -31.31 22.43
C PHE A 140 -16.82 -32.65 22.48
N GLY A 141 -17.56 -32.98 21.41
CA GLY A 141 -18.44 -34.15 21.34
C GLY A 141 -19.84 -33.89 21.89
N ALA A 142 -20.72 -34.89 21.80
CA ALA A 142 -22.11 -34.81 22.24
C ALA A 142 -22.87 -33.55 21.74
N ALA A 143 -22.77 -33.30 20.43
CA ALA A 143 -23.37 -32.14 19.72
C ALA A 143 -22.91 -30.74 20.17
N ASN A 144 -21.90 -30.62 21.02
CA ASN A 144 -21.31 -29.33 21.40
C ASN A 144 -20.13 -28.96 20.49
N HIS A 145 -20.33 -27.94 19.66
CA HIS A 145 -19.33 -27.31 18.79
C HIS A 145 -19.25 -25.80 19.05
N ALA A 146 -18.04 -25.22 19.03
CA ALA A 146 -17.83 -23.79 19.21
C ALA A 146 -17.03 -23.17 18.05
N ASP A 147 -17.63 -22.16 17.40
CA ASP A 147 -17.04 -21.34 16.32
C ASP A 147 -16.42 -20.06 16.93
N LEU A 148 -15.10 -19.87 16.81
CA LEU A 148 -14.41 -18.62 17.15
C LEU A 148 -13.88 -17.95 15.89
N LYS A 149 -14.45 -16.79 15.54
CA LYS A 149 -14.07 -16.01 14.35
C LYS A 149 -13.01 -14.97 14.73
N VAL A 150 -11.94 -14.85 13.92
CA VAL A 150 -10.84 -13.91 14.18
C VAL A 150 -10.61 -13.01 12.96
N GLN A 151 -10.70 -11.70 13.16
CA GLN A 151 -10.50 -10.68 12.13
C GLN A 151 -9.91 -9.41 12.76
N GLY A 152 -9.24 -8.54 12.00
CA GLY A 152 -8.66 -7.34 12.59
C GLY A 152 -8.14 -6.32 11.60
N LEU A 153 -7.94 -5.10 12.10
CA LEU A 153 -7.24 -4.04 11.39
C LEU A 153 -5.74 -4.14 11.68
N GLN A 154 -4.90 -4.12 10.66
CA GLN A 154 -3.44 -4.06 10.77
C GLN A 154 -2.91 -2.69 10.30
N LEU A 155 -1.81 -2.26 10.91
CA LEU A 155 -0.98 -1.14 10.46
C LEU A 155 0.49 -1.57 10.59
N ALA A 156 1.25 -1.48 9.49
CA ALA A 156 2.64 -1.93 9.42
C ALA A 156 3.47 -1.04 8.50
N ALA A 157 4.77 -0.89 8.81
CA ALA A 157 5.73 -0.39 7.84
C ALA A 157 6.07 -1.51 6.85
N LYS A 158 6.17 -1.20 5.55
CA LYS A 158 6.71 -2.06 4.49
C LYS A 158 8.16 -1.64 4.23
N LEU A 159 9.09 -2.58 4.31
CA LEU A 159 10.48 -2.40 3.87
C LEU A 159 10.71 -3.26 2.63
N GLY A 160 10.98 -2.61 1.50
CA GLY A 160 11.18 -3.23 0.20
C GLY A 160 12.66 -3.25 -0.21
N MET A 161 13.04 -4.27 -0.97
CA MET A 161 14.33 -4.41 -1.63
C MET A 161 14.06 -4.85 -3.08
N PRO A 162 14.27 -3.96 -4.08
CA PRO A 162 14.13 -4.34 -5.48
C PRO A 162 15.25 -5.31 -5.85
N VAL A 163 14.90 -6.45 -6.46
CA VAL A 163 15.83 -7.50 -6.89
C VAL A 163 15.93 -7.56 -8.42
N SER A 164 14.90 -7.10 -9.13
CA SER A 164 14.87 -6.92 -10.59
C SER A 164 13.81 -5.88 -10.97
N GLU A 165 13.80 -5.40 -12.23
CA GLU A 165 12.84 -4.40 -12.74
C GLU A 165 11.35 -4.80 -12.63
N SER A 166 11.05 -6.06 -12.26
CA SER A 166 9.69 -6.55 -12.06
C SER A 166 9.54 -7.46 -10.83
N PHE A 167 10.52 -7.49 -9.92
CA PHE A 167 10.50 -8.38 -8.76
C PHE A 167 11.14 -7.75 -7.52
N ASP A 168 10.31 -7.52 -6.49
CA ASP A 168 10.69 -6.96 -5.20
C ASP A 168 10.57 -8.01 -4.10
N VAL A 169 11.56 -8.07 -3.21
CA VAL A 169 11.44 -8.78 -1.93
C VAL A 169 11.09 -7.76 -0.86
N TYR A 170 10.08 -8.02 -0.04
CA TYR A 170 9.68 -7.09 1.01
C TYR A 170 9.41 -7.79 2.34
N THR A 171 9.49 -7.00 3.41
CA THR A 171 9.06 -7.37 4.76
C THR A 171 8.06 -6.35 5.28
N ARG A 172 7.23 -6.75 6.25
CA ARG A 172 6.34 -5.84 6.97
C ARG A 172 6.43 -6.06 8.47
N LEU A 173 6.48 -4.97 9.24
CA LEU A 173 6.55 -5.00 10.70
C LEU A 173 5.51 -4.02 11.27
N GLY A 174 4.69 -4.48 12.21
CA GLY A 174 3.58 -3.67 12.70
C GLY A 174 2.74 -4.30 13.80
N VAL A 175 1.49 -3.84 13.89
CA VAL A 175 0.52 -4.28 14.89
C VAL A 175 -0.85 -4.55 14.26
N MET A 176 -1.58 -5.51 14.83
CA MET A 176 -2.93 -5.89 14.42
C MET A 176 -3.91 -5.76 15.60
N ALA A 177 -4.86 -4.85 15.49
CA ALA A 177 -6.02 -4.73 16.38
C ALA A 177 -7.06 -5.80 15.98
N SER A 178 -6.97 -6.96 16.63
CA SER A 178 -7.84 -8.11 16.39
C SER A 178 -9.13 -8.01 17.19
N ARG A 179 -10.25 -8.35 16.56
CA ARG A 179 -11.54 -8.67 17.19
C ARG A 179 -11.79 -10.18 17.09
N MET A 180 -12.06 -10.79 18.23
CA MET A 180 -12.46 -12.18 18.36
C MET A 180 -13.96 -12.21 18.71
N SER A 181 -14.72 -13.10 18.08
CA SER A 181 -16.17 -13.23 18.29
C SER A 181 -16.57 -14.70 18.34
N GLY A 182 -17.25 -15.09 19.42
CA GLY A 182 -17.69 -16.46 19.67
C GLY A 182 -18.78 -16.50 20.75
N ASN A 183 -19.80 -17.33 20.53
CA ASN A 183 -20.92 -17.59 21.45
C ASN A 183 -21.56 -16.34 22.11
N GLY A 184 -21.68 -15.24 21.36
CA GLY A 184 -22.34 -13.99 21.79
C GLY A 184 -21.42 -12.92 22.40
N ASP A 185 -20.21 -13.27 22.83
CA ASP A 185 -19.23 -12.31 23.36
C ASP A 185 -18.20 -11.89 22.30
N THR A 186 -17.69 -10.66 22.39
CA THR A 186 -16.60 -10.17 21.52
C THR A 186 -15.47 -9.51 22.30
N MET A 187 -14.24 -9.98 22.10
CA MET A 187 -13.03 -9.44 22.73
C MET A 187 -12.18 -8.68 21.71
N HIS A 188 -11.52 -7.60 22.14
CA HIS A 188 -10.56 -6.83 21.35
C HIS A 188 -9.14 -7.01 21.93
N ARG A 189 -8.13 -7.16 21.07
CA ARG A 189 -6.73 -7.32 21.49
C ARG A 189 -5.76 -6.83 20.42
N THR A 190 -4.68 -6.15 20.82
CA THR A 190 -3.56 -5.84 19.94
C THR A 190 -2.54 -6.99 19.92
N ALA A 191 -2.01 -7.30 18.74
CA ALA A 191 -1.03 -8.34 18.49
C ALA A 191 0.13 -7.80 17.64
N PRO A 192 1.40 -8.18 17.90
CA PRO A 192 2.50 -7.89 16.98
C PRO A 192 2.35 -8.68 15.67
N LEU A 193 2.68 -8.04 14.56
CA LEU A 193 2.62 -8.60 13.21
C LEU A 193 4.01 -8.49 12.55
N ALA A 194 4.44 -9.58 11.93
CA ALA A 194 5.59 -9.61 11.03
C ALA A 194 5.22 -10.36 9.76
N ALA A 195 5.68 -9.91 8.59
CA ALA A 195 5.49 -10.61 7.33
C ALA A 195 6.75 -10.54 6.47
N VAL A 196 6.92 -11.53 5.60
CA VAL A 196 7.88 -11.53 4.49
C VAL A 196 7.12 -11.92 3.23
N GLY A 197 7.44 -11.30 2.10
CA GLY A 197 6.79 -11.61 0.84
C GLY A 197 7.57 -11.18 -0.38
N LEU A 198 7.03 -11.61 -1.51
CA LEU A 198 7.54 -11.37 -2.85
C LEU A 198 6.46 -10.61 -3.63
N GLU A 199 6.84 -9.57 -4.36
CA GLU A 199 5.94 -8.76 -5.18
C GLU A 199 6.45 -8.79 -6.64
N TYR A 200 5.61 -9.23 -7.58
CA TYR A 200 5.96 -9.40 -8.99
C TYR A 200 5.08 -8.51 -9.86
N ALA A 201 5.68 -7.57 -10.60
CA ALA A 201 4.97 -6.66 -11.47
C ALA A 201 4.53 -7.37 -12.77
N LEU A 202 3.22 -7.45 -12.99
CA LEU A 202 2.63 -7.95 -14.24
C LEU A 202 2.64 -6.86 -15.32
N ASN A 203 2.44 -5.60 -14.92
CA ASN A 203 2.54 -4.39 -15.73
C ASN A 203 2.67 -3.16 -14.80
N ARG A 204 2.59 -1.93 -15.35
CA ARG A 204 2.75 -0.68 -14.57
C ARG A 204 1.81 -0.55 -13.38
N ASN A 205 0.57 -1.02 -13.52
CA ASN A 205 -0.47 -0.84 -12.51
C ASN A 205 -0.76 -2.11 -11.72
N TRP A 206 -0.54 -3.30 -12.28
CA TRP A 206 -0.87 -4.57 -11.63
C TRP A 206 0.38 -5.34 -11.21
N ALA A 207 0.40 -5.80 -9.96
CA ALA A 207 1.36 -6.77 -9.47
C ALA A 207 0.66 -7.90 -8.71
N THR A 208 1.28 -9.07 -8.67
CA THR A 208 0.93 -10.15 -7.74
C THR A 208 1.84 -10.13 -6.53
N ARG A 209 1.34 -10.66 -5.41
CA ARG A 209 2.04 -10.74 -4.13
C ARG A 209 1.92 -12.15 -3.56
N LEU A 210 3.03 -12.75 -3.14
CA LEU A 210 3.06 -13.96 -2.32
C LEU A 210 3.59 -13.58 -0.94
N GLU A 211 2.79 -13.75 0.10
CA GLU A 211 3.09 -13.28 1.45
C GLU A 211 2.97 -14.40 2.48
N TYR A 212 3.99 -14.55 3.32
CA TYR A 212 3.88 -15.26 4.60
C TYR A 212 3.80 -14.24 5.75
N GLN A 213 2.65 -14.17 6.41
CA GLN A 213 2.40 -13.27 7.54
C GLN A 213 2.24 -14.07 8.84
N TRP A 214 2.97 -13.65 9.88
CA TRP A 214 2.88 -14.17 11.23
C TRP A 214 2.27 -13.12 12.18
N VAL A 215 1.30 -13.53 12.98
CA VAL A 215 0.65 -12.71 14.01
C VAL A 215 0.76 -13.42 15.35
N GLY A 216 1.46 -12.80 16.29
CA GLY A 216 1.80 -13.41 17.58
C GLY A 216 0.82 -13.08 18.70
N ARG A 217 0.71 -13.96 19.71
CA ARG A 217 0.03 -13.68 21.00
C ARG A 217 -1.46 -13.31 20.83
N LEU A 218 -2.15 -13.92 19.87
CA LEU A 218 -3.59 -13.84 19.71
C LEU A 218 -4.26 -14.49 20.93
N GLY A 219 -5.00 -13.70 21.71
CA GLY A 219 -5.70 -14.12 22.92
C GLY A 219 -4.85 -14.16 24.21
N SER A 220 -5.49 -14.49 25.32
CA SER A 220 -4.83 -14.83 26.59
C SER A 220 -5.50 -16.04 27.22
N LYS A 221 -4.73 -16.80 28.00
CA LYS A 221 -5.29 -17.81 28.92
C LYS A 221 -6.34 -17.21 29.87
N ASP A 222 -6.08 -15.99 30.30
CA ASP A 222 -6.70 -15.33 31.44
C ASP A 222 -8.04 -14.68 31.07
N ASP A 223 -8.10 -14.03 29.90
CA ASP A 223 -9.30 -13.34 29.39
C ASP A 223 -10.14 -14.23 28.47
N ALA A 224 -9.48 -15.02 27.62
CA ALA A 224 -10.08 -15.72 26.47
C ALA A 224 -9.97 -17.24 26.55
N GLY A 225 -9.41 -17.79 27.65
CA GLY A 225 -9.14 -19.23 27.80
C GLY A 225 -8.07 -19.81 26.86
N VAL A 226 -7.62 -19.07 25.84
CA VAL A 226 -6.73 -19.54 24.77
C VAL A 226 -5.74 -18.45 24.37
N ARG A 227 -4.48 -18.84 24.18
CA ARG A 227 -3.46 -18.05 23.47
C ARG A 227 -2.90 -18.85 22.30
N ALA A 228 -2.86 -18.26 21.12
CA ALA A 228 -2.30 -18.85 19.90
C ALA A 228 -1.40 -17.85 19.15
N ASN A 229 -0.66 -18.34 18.17
CA ASN A 229 -0.11 -17.54 17.08
C ASN A 229 -0.81 -17.96 15.78
N ASN A 230 -0.82 -17.10 14.76
CA ASN A 230 -1.31 -17.46 13.43
C ASN A 230 -0.20 -17.23 12.39
N GLY A 231 0.16 -18.26 11.64
CA GLY A 231 0.91 -18.12 10.39
C GLY A 231 -0.06 -18.23 9.22
N GLN A 232 0.05 -17.36 8.21
CA GLN A 232 -0.76 -17.46 7.00
C GLN A 232 0.09 -17.28 5.75
N LEU A 233 -0.13 -18.13 4.76
CA LEU A 233 0.42 -18.00 3.41
C LEU A 233 -0.69 -17.51 2.49
N ALA A 234 -0.52 -16.35 1.87
CA ALA A 234 -1.52 -15.70 1.03
C ALA A 234 -0.96 -15.29 -0.32
N LEU A 235 -1.76 -15.51 -1.36
CA LEU A 235 -1.58 -14.91 -2.68
C LEU A 235 -2.48 -13.68 -2.78
N GLY A 236 -1.97 -12.61 -3.38
CA GLY A 236 -2.71 -11.38 -3.55
C GLY A 236 -2.45 -10.73 -4.90
N VAL A 237 -3.35 -9.81 -5.24
CA VAL A 237 -3.26 -8.93 -6.40
C VAL A 237 -3.32 -7.51 -5.86
N LEU A 238 -2.42 -6.65 -6.33
CA LEU A 238 -2.40 -5.24 -5.97
C LEU A 238 -2.34 -4.34 -7.20
N TYR A 239 -3.00 -3.21 -7.06
CA TYR A 239 -3.18 -2.15 -8.03
C TYR A 239 -2.44 -0.90 -7.54
N LYS A 240 -1.41 -0.49 -8.26
CA LYS A 240 -0.69 0.77 -8.09
C LYS A 240 -1.43 1.85 -8.90
N PHE A 241 -1.72 2.98 -8.27
CA PHE A 241 -2.29 4.14 -8.97
C PHE A 241 -1.19 4.81 -9.83
N GLY A 242 -1.42 5.97 -10.46
CA GLY A 242 -0.38 6.62 -11.27
C GLY A 242 -0.10 5.97 -12.62
N GLY A 243 -1.12 5.40 -13.27
CA GLY A 243 -1.03 4.76 -14.59
C GLY A 243 -0.78 5.72 -15.76
N THR A 244 0.13 6.68 -15.65
CA THR A 244 0.64 7.38 -16.83
C THR A 244 1.45 6.38 -17.67
N PRO A 245 1.22 6.29 -18.98
CA PRO A 245 2.06 5.47 -19.83
C PRO A 245 3.39 6.18 -20.01
N ARG A 246 4.41 5.86 -19.18
CA ARG A 246 5.81 5.98 -19.62
C ARG A 246 5.86 5.25 -20.96
N ALA A 247 6.09 6.01 -22.03
CA ALA A 247 5.80 5.59 -23.39
C ALA A 247 6.34 4.18 -23.64
N ALA A 248 5.48 3.29 -24.12
CA ALA A 248 5.96 2.01 -24.63
C ALA A 248 6.96 2.33 -25.75
N PRO A 249 8.14 1.68 -25.81
CA PRO A 249 8.96 1.76 -27.00
C PRO A 249 8.08 1.29 -28.16
N VAL A 250 7.87 2.18 -29.14
CA VAL A 250 6.94 1.93 -30.25
C VAL A 250 7.35 0.60 -30.89
N PRO A 251 6.44 -0.38 -31.05
CA PRO A 251 6.82 -1.70 -31.55
C PRO A 251 7.43 -1.53 -32.94
N VAL A 252 8.75 -1.70 -33.02
CA VAL A 252 9.50 -1.58 -34.27
C VAL A 252 8.98 -2.68 -35.18
N ALA A 253 8.41 -2.29 -36.32
CA ALA A 253 7.87 -3.23 -37.29
C ALA A 253 8.96 -4.22 -37.69
N MET A 254 8.62 -5.51 -37.75
CA MET A 254 9.58 -6.59 -38.01
C MET A 254 10.35 -6.35 -39.30
N THR A 255 11.62 -5.96 -39.16
CA THR A 255 12.59 -5.90 -40.26
C THR A 255 13.40 -7.18 -40.35
N GLU A 256 13.93 -7.41 -41.55
CA GLU A 256 14.58 -8.63 -42.02
C GLU A 256 15.86 -9.00 -41.20
N PRO A 257 16.24 -10.30 -41.10
CA PRO A 257 17.34 -10.72 -40.23
C PRO A 257 18.69 -10.06 -40.58
N ALA A 258 19.22 -9.26 -39.66
CA ALA A 258 20.47 -8.55 -39.85
C ALA A 258 21.72 -9.47 -39.71
N PRO A 259 22.89 -9.08 -40.28
CA PRO A 259 24.15 -9.82 -40.14
C PRO A 259 24.65 -9.93 -38.68
N PRO A 260 25.62 -10.84 -38.38
CA PRO A 260 26.08 -11.08 -37.01
C PRO A 260 26.64 -9.82 -36.33
N PRO A 261 26.49 -9.72 -35.00
CA PRO A 261 26.70 -8.47 -34.27
C PRO A 261 28.17 -8.04 -34.23
N ALA A 262 28.39 -6.76 -34.54
CA ALA A 262 29.65 -6.07 -34.24
C ALA A 262 29.88 -5.97 -32.71
N PRO A 263 31.12 -5.71 -32.25
CA PRO A 263 31.42 -5.57 -30.82
C PRO A 263 30.52 -4.53 -30.14
N ALA A 264 30.03 -4.87 -28.94
CA ALA A 264 29.07 -4.05 -28.22
C ALA A 264 29.60 -2.62 -27.97
N PRO A 265 28.75 -1.58 -28.10
CA PRO A 265 29.17 -0.22 -27.84
C PRO A 265 29.58 -0.09 -26.37
N VAL A 266 30.83 0.33 -26.14
CA VAL A 266 31.28 0.82 -24.83
C VAL A 266 30.30 1.91 -24.39
N ALA A 267 29.85 1.86 -23.14
CA ALA A 267 28.89 2.82 -22.61
C ALA A 267 29.39 4.25 -22.83
N ALA A 268 28.77 4.95 -23.78
CA ALA A 268 29.14 6.31 -24.10
C ALA A 268 28.86 7.17 -22.87
N VAL A 269 29.93 7.69 -22.25
CA VAL A 269 29.83 8.74 -21.25
C VAL A 269 29.01 9.86 -21.87
N VAL A 270 27.81 10.11 -21.34
CA VAL A 270 26.95 11.19 -21.84
C VAL A 270 27.76 12.48 -21.68
N PRO A 271 28.19 13.15 -22.77
CA PRO A 271 29.00 14.35 -22.65
C PRO A 271 28.17 15.37 -21.87
N GLN A 272 28.75 15.94 -20.81
CA GLN A 272 28.03 16.80 -19.86
C GLN A 272 27.56 18.08 -20.57
N ALA A 273 26.35 18.03 -21.14
CA ALA A 273 25.79 19.12 -21.91
C ALA A 273 25.58 20.34 -21.01
N ARG A 274 26.48 21.32 -21.10
CA ARG A 274 26.49 22.48 -20.21
C ARG A 274 25.44 23.48 -20.67
N ALA A 275 24.52 23.84 -19.78
CA ALA A 275 23.41 24.72 -20.09
C ALA A 275 23.67 26.13 -19.55
N PHE A 276 23.73 27.11 -20.45
CA PHE A 276 23.81 28.53 -20.10
C PHE A 276 22.45 29.18 -20.36
N THR A 277 21.89 29.84 -19.35
CA THR A 277 20.55 30.47 -19.45
C THR A 277 20.67 32.00 -19.47
N LEU A 278 20.05 32.64 -20.46
CA LEU A 278 19.90 34.09 -20.57
C LEU A 278 18.43 34.48 -20.48
N ASN A 279 18.11 35.51 -19.71
CA ASN A 279 16.74 36.03 -19.59
C ASN A 279 16.34 36.79 -20.86
N ALA A 280 15.17 36.51 -21.42
CA ALA A 280 14.71 37.16 -22.65
C ALA A 280 14.46 38.67 -22.43
N ASP A 281 13.95 39.08 -21.27
CA ASP A 281 13.71 40.48 -20.91
C ASP A 281 15.00 41.34 -20.89
N THR A 282 16.17 40.71 -20.72
CA THR A 282 17.49 41.37 -20.82
C THR A 282 18.08 41.37 -22.23
N LEU A 283 17.59 40.49 -23.12
CA LEU A 283 18.07 40.36 -24.50
C LEU A 283 17.19 41.09 -25.51
N PHE A 284 15.88 41.13 -25.29
CA PHE A 284 14.86 41.58 -26.24
C PHE A 284 13.89 42.55 -25.57
N ASP A 285 13.38 43.52 -26.33
CA ASP A 285 12.21 44.30 -25.92
C ASP A 285 10.94 43.44 -25.92
N PHE A 286 9.89 43.92 -25.23
CA PHE A 286 8.65 43.17 -25.09
C PHE A 286 8.07 42.78 -26.46
N ASP A 287 7.62 41.52 -26.57
CA ASP A 287 7.09 40.88 -27.79
C ASP A 287 8.04 40.83 -29.02
N LEU A 288 9.23 41.44 -28.96
CA LEU A 288 10.19 41.49 -30.05
C LEU A 288 11.23 40.37 -30.00
N ALA A 289 11.89 40.14 -31.14
CA ALA A 289 13.03 39.24 -31.30
C ALA A 289 14.32 39.97 -31.74
N LEU A 290 14.30 41.31 -31.78
CA LEU A 290 15.47 42.15 -32.03
C LEU A 290 16.24 42.39 -30.73
N LEU A 291 17.58 42.36 -30.78
CA LEU A 291 18.42 42.60 -29.61
C LEU A 291 18.33 44.06 -29.13
N ARG A 292 18.26 44.25 -27.82
CA ARG A 292 18.28 45.59 -27.20
C ARG A 292 19.69 46.20 -27.24
N PRO A 293 19.84 47.54 -27.28
CA PRO A 293 21.11 48.19 -26.98
C PRO A 293 21.67 47.69 -25.64
N GLY A 294 22.88 47.12 -25.65
CA GLY A 294 23.52 46.53 -24.47
C GLY A 294 23.30 45.02 -24.29
N ALA A 295 22.30 44.40 -24.93
CA ALA A 295 22.11 42.94 -24.89
C ALA A 295 23.34 42.17 -25.42
N GLU A 296 24.02 42.75 -26.40
CA GLU A 296 25.29 42.25 -26.96
C GLU A 296 26.35 42.05 -25.87
N GLN A 297 26.39 42.86 -24.81
CA GLN A 297 27.38 42.70 -23.74
C GLN A 297 27.16 41.41 -22.94
N ALA A 298 25.91 41.02 -22.72
CA ALA A 298 25.55 39.75 -22.11
C ALA A 298 25.87 38.57 -23.04
N LEU A 299 25.63 38.71 -24.34
CA LEU A 299 26.00 37.71 -25.34
C LEU A 299 27.53 37.57 -25.46
N PHE A 300 28.31 38.65 -25.46
CA PHE A 300 29.77 38.60 -25.41
C PHE A 300 30.31 38.01 -24.10
N ALA A 301 29.63 38.20 -22.97
CA ALA A 301 29.97 37.54 -21.71
C ALA A 301 29.75 36.02 -21.82
N LEU A 302 28.60 35.59 -22.36
CA LEU A 302 28.32 34.19 -22.65
C LEU A 302 29.35 33.60 -23.63
N MET A 303 29.71 34.30 -24.70
CA MET A 303 30.72 33.84 -25.65
C MET A 303 32.08 33.59 -25.00
N ARG A 304 32.47 34.39 -23.98
CA ARG A 304 33.70 34.14 -23.22
C ARG A 304 33.57 32.90 -22.33
N GLN A 305 32.43 32.67 -21.69
CA GLN A 305 32.17 31.46 -20.90
C GLN A 305 32.19 30.20 -21.77
N ILE A 306 31.45 30.21 -22.89
CA ILE A 306 31.45 29.11 -23.86
C ILE A 306 32.89 28.87 -24.37
N ARG A 307 33.65 29.90 -24.77
CA ARG A 307 35.04 29.72 -25.23
C ARG A 307 36.03 29.28 -24.14
N ALA A 308 35.70 29.42 -22.86
CA ALA A 308 36.52 28.97 -21.74
C ALA A 308 36.19 27.54 -21.27
N GLU A 309 34.94 27.09 -21.47
CA GLU A 309 34.43 25.79 -21.00
C GLU A 309 34.26 24.76 -22.13
N ALA A 310 34.19 25.19 -23.40
CA ALA A 310 34.00 24.30 -24.55
C ALA A 310 35.31 23.80 -25.15
N ALA A 311 35.33 22.52 -25.56
CA ALA A 311 36.33 22.00 -26.48
C ALA A 311 36.19 22.65 -27.87
N THR A 312 37.27 22.63 -28.66
CA THR A 312 37.43 23.33 -29.95
C THR A 312 36.29 23.09 -30.95
N ASP A 313 35.68 21.89 -30.93
CA ASP A 313 34.63 21.46 -31.86
C ASP A 313 33.25 21.27 -31.20
N ALA A 314 32.97 21.95 -30.08
CA ALA A 314 31.70 21.79 -29.37
C ALA A 314 30.50 22.31 -30.18
N SER A 315 29.45 21.49 -30.25
CA SER A 315 28.16 21.87 -30.84
C SER A 315 27.31 22.68 -29.86
N LEU A 316 26.56 23.66 -30.37
CA LEU A 316 25.66 24.54 -29.63
C LEU A 316 24.22 24.29 -30.08
N SER A 317 23.31 23.91 -29.18
CA SER A 317 21.86 23.99 -29.44
C SER A 317 21.26 25.16 -28.65
N ILE A 318 20.56 26.04 -29.35
CA ILE A 318 20.02 27.30 -28.83
C ILE A 318 18.50 27.16 -28.80
N VAL A 319 17.95 27.05 -27.58
CA VAL A 319 16.53 26.78 -27.33
C VAL A 319 15.87 28.04 -26.77
N GLY A 320 14.90 28.58 -27.49
CA GLY A 320 14.07 29.68 -27.00
C GLY A 320 12.90 29.17 -26.17
N HIS A 321 12.51 29.91 -25.14
CA HIS A 321 11.31 29.67 -24.33
C HIS A 321 10.49 30.96 -24.16
N THR A 322 9.18 30.81 -23.97
CA THR A 322 8.26 31.87 -23.54
C THR A 322 7.60 31.48 -22.23
N ASP A 323 6.91 32.45 -21.61
CA ASP A 323 5.84 32.12 -20.67
C ASP A 323 4.55 31.70 -21.42
N ARG A 324 3.54 31.32 -20.63
CA ARG A 324 2.20 30.94 -21.08
C ARG A 324 1.24 32.12 -21.34
N LEU A 325 1.75 33.27 -21.79
CA LEU A 325 0.95 34.47 -22.07
C LEU A 325 0.85 34.74 -23.58
N GLY A 326 0.40 33.74 -24.33
CA GLY A 326 0.16 33.83 -25.77
C GLY A 326 -0.81 32.76 -26.25
N SER A 327 -0.67 32.34 -27.51
CA SER A 327 -1.15 31.05 -28.00
C SER A 327 0.05 30.17 -28.32
N ASP A 328 -0.11 28.85 -28.25
CA ASP A 328 0.95 27.85 -28.42
C ASP A 328 1.79 28.11 -29.69
N GLN A 329 1.12 28.36 -30.82
CA GLN A 329 1.75 28.66 -32.11
C GLN A 329 2.53 29.98 -32.07
N TYR A 330 1.95 31.04 -31.49
CA TYR A 330 2.61 32.34 -31.37
C TYR A 330 3.87 32.25 -30.51
N ASN A 331 3.78 31.52 -29.40
CA ASN A 331 4.85 31.29 -28.45
C ASN A 331 5.97 30.41 -29.03
N LEU A 332 5.63 29.37 -29.79
CA LEU A 332 6.56 28.54 -30.55
C LEU A 332 7.36 29.37 -31.59
N ASP A 333 6.66 30.21 -32.34
CA ASP A 333 7.28 31.07 -33.37
C ASP A 333 8.13 32.20 -32.75
N LEU A 334 7.65 32.85 -31.68
CA LEU A 334 8.39 33.91 -30.98
C LEU A 334 9.66 33.37 -30.31
N SER A 335 9.57 32.23 -29.65
CA SER A 335 10.74 31.57 -29.05
C SER A 335 11.76 31.16 -30.12
N ARG A 336 11.32 30.57 -31.23
CA ARG A 336 12.20 30.21 -32.35
C ARG A 336 12.89 31.44 -32.97
N ARG A 337 12.16 32.55 -33.18
CA ARG A 337 12.75 33.81 -33.67
C ARG A 337 13.81 34.36 -32.71
N ARG A 338 13.55 34.36 -31.41
CA ARG A 338 14.51 34.81 -30.37
C ARG A 338 15.77 33.93 -30.33
N ALA A 339 15.60 32.61 -30.42
CA ALA A 339 16.72 31.67 -30.52
C ALA A 339 17.55 31.91 -31.80
N GLN A 340 16.88 32.18 -32.93
CA GLN A 340 17.54 32.48 -34.20
C GLN A 340 18.38 33.77 -34.13
N THR A 341 17.88 34.84 -33.50
CA THR A 341 18.66 36.08 -33.33
C THR A 341 19.94 35.85 -32.50
N VAL A 342 19.86 35.04 -31.43
CA VAL A 342 21.06 34.66 -30.65
C VAL A 342 22.02 33.80 -31.49
N ALA A 343 21.49 32.88 -32.29
CA ALA A 343 22.29 32.05 -33.19
C ALA A 343 23.05 32.88 -34.24
N ASP A 344 22.37 33.82 -34.90
CA ASP A 344 23.00 34.66 -35.91
C ASP A 344 24.00 35.66 -35.31
N PHE A 345 23.79 36.14 -34.08
CA PHE A 345 24.80 36.91 -33.33
C PHE A 345 26.04 36.06 -32.99
N LEU A 346 25.86 34.81 -32.54
CA LEU A 346 26.99 33.92 -32.25
C LEU A 346 27.78 33.58 -33.53
N VAL A 347 27.08 33.35 -34.64
CA VAL A 347 27.69 33.08 -35.95
C VAL A 347 28.44 34.30 -36.49
N SER A 348 27.86 35.51 -36.43
CA SER A 348 28.54 36.73 -36.88
C SER A 348 29.79 37.08 -36.07
N ASN A 349 29.84 36.65 -34.79
CA ASN A 349 31.00 36.79 -33.92
C ASN A 349 31.95 35.57 -33.92
N GLY A 350 31.84 34.70 -34.93
CA GLY A 350 32.83 33.68 -35.25
C GLY A 350 32.56 32.26 -34.74
N VAL A 351 31.31 31.90 -34.43
CA VAL A 351 30.93 30.49 -34.26
C VAL A 351 30.59 29.87 -35.63
N PRO A 352 31.15 28.70 -36.02
CA PRO A 352 30.79 28.05 -37.27
C PRO A 352 29.31 27.66 -37.32
N ARG A 353 28.56 28.10 -38.35
CA ARG A 353 27.11 27.85 -38.47
C ARG A 353 26.73 26.37 -38.46
N ASN A 354 27.61 25.49 -38.95
CA ASN A 354 27.44 24.03 -38.93
C ASN A 354 27.49 23.42 -37.52
N LEU A 355 27.94 24.16 -36.50
CA LEU A 355 27.92 23.74 -35.10
C LEU A 355 26.71 24.28 -34.33
N VAL A 356 25.84 25.09 -34.97
CA VAL A 356 24.74 25.80 -34.30
C VAL A 356 23.38 25.26 -34.74
N THR A 357 22.60 24.73 -33.79
CA THR A 357 21.21 24.32 -33.96
C THR A 357 20.28 25.31 -33.26
N VAL A 358 19.08 25.55 -33.82
CA VAL A 358 18.11 26.54 -33.34
C VAL A 358 16.74 25.91 -33.16
N GLU A 359 16.21 25.98 -31.94
CA GLU A 359 14.95 25.37 -31.54
C GLU A 359 14.06 26.41 -30.82
N GLY A 360 12.75 26.33 -31.05
CA GLY A 360 11.75 27.03 -30.23
C GLY A 360 10.97 25.99 -29.43
N ALA A 361 10.87 26.19 -28.11
CA ALA A 361 10.08 25.34 -27.23
C ALA A 361 8.74 25.97 -26.79
N GLY A 362 8.50 27.23 -27.14
CA GLY A 362 7.36 28.00 -26.63
C GLY A 362 7.28 27.94 -25.10
N GLU A 363 6.07 27.69 -24.60
CA GLU A 363 5.76 27.55 -23.18
C GLU A 363 5.88 26.11 -22.64
N ALA A 364 6.25 25.13 -23.48
CA ALA A 364 6.17 23.70 -23.14
C ALA A 364 7.14 23.23 -22.04
N MET A 365 8.05 24.09 -21.57
CA MET A 365 8.99 23.82 -20.49
C MET A 365 9.06 25.02 -19.52
N PRO A 366 8.03 25.24 -18.70
CA PRO A 366 8.03 26.33 -17.72
C PRO A 366 8.91 25.97 -16.51
N VAL A 367 9.76 26.91 -16.11
CA VAL A 367 10.52 26.88 -14.86
C VAL A 367 9.66 27.38 -13.68
N SER A 368 8.65 28.22 -13.94
CA SER A 368 7.72 28.68 -12.91
C SER A 368 6.71 27.62 -12.43
N GLY A 369 6.48 26.58 -13.24
CA GLY A 369 5.58 25.47 -12.91
C GLY A 369 4.18 25.95 -12.47
N ALA A 370 3.76 25.51 -11.27
CA ALA A 370 2.45 25.87 -10.72
C ALA A 370 2.43 27.18 -9.92
N GLN A 371 3.59 27.76 -9.56
CA GLN A 371 3.67 28.80 -8.51
C GLN A 371 2.97 30.11 -8.90
N CYS A 372 2.91 30.41 -10.20
CA CYS A 372 2.27 31.62 -10.72
C CYS A 372 0.77 31.43 -11.05
N ASN A 373 0.17 30.26 -10.78
CA ASN A 373 -1.20 29.96 -11.21
C ASN A 373 -2.29 30.60 -10.32
N ALA A 374 -1.96 30.93 -9.06
CA ALA A 374 -2.88 31.62 -8.14
C ALA A 374 -2.93 33.16 -8.33
N LEU A 375 -2.07 33.73 -9.17
CA LEU A 375 -1.93 35.19 -9.32
C LEU A 375 -2.98 35.78 -10.26
N GLN A 376 -4.07 36.28 -9.68
CA GLN A 376 -5.15 36.96 -10.42
C GLN A 376 -4.75 38.35 -10.97
N ASN A 377 -3.77 39.03 -10.35
CA ASN A 377 -3.29 40.32 -10.84
C ASN A 377 -2.35 40.14 -12.04
N ARG A 378 -2.72 40.68 -13.21
CA ARG A 378 -1.97 40.51 -14.47
C ARG A 378 -0.52 41.02 -14.40
N ALA A 379 -0.23 42.10 -13.69
CA ALA A 379 1.13 42.62 -13.57
C ALA A 379 2.00 41.72 -12.67
N ALA A 380 1.46 41.27 -11.53
CA ALA A 380 2.13 40.29 -10.67
C ALA A 380 2.36 38.95 -11.39
N LEU A 381 1.41 38.52 -12.22
CA LEU A 381 1.52 37.32 -13.05
C LEU A 381 2.65 37.44 -14.09
N ILE A 382 2.71 38.54 -14.84
CA ILE A 382 3.79 38.80 -15.84
C ILE A 382 5.17 38.82 -15.17
N ALA A 383 5.27 39.37 -13.96
CA ALA A 383 6.51 39.38 -13.19
C ALA A 383 6.90 37.98 -12.67
N CYS A 384 5.94 37.21 -12.16
CA CYS A 384 6.16 35.85 -11.67
C CYS A 384 6.61 34.89 -12.78
N LEU A 385 6.06 35.06 -13.99
CA LEU A 385 6.40 34.25 -15.18
C LEU A 385 7.70 34.67 -15.88
N ALA A 386 8.41 35.71 -15.41
CA ALA A 386 9.66 36.18 -16.03
C ALA A 386 10.75 35.10 -16.24
N PRO A 387 10.94 34.10 -15.34
CA PRO A 387 11.92 33.02 -15.56
C PRO A 387 11.58 32.07 -16.72
N ASP A 388 10.34 32.09 -17.22
CA ASP A 388 9.94 31.28 -18.38
C ASP A 388 10.36 31.93 -19.71
N ARG A 389 10.42 33.27 -19.74
CA ARG A 389 10.92 34.06 -20.87
C ARG A 389 12.45 34.03 -20.89
N ARG A 390 13.04 33.02 -21.52
CA ARG A 390 14.50 32.80 -21.56
C ARG A 390 15.00 32.21 -22.89
N VAL A 391 16.30 32.30 -23.13
CA VAL A 391 17.02 31.52 -24.16
C VAL A 391 18.08 30.68 -23.46
N VAL A 392 18.14 29.39 -23.76
CA VAL A 392 19.11 28.44 -23.21
C VAL A 392 20.07 28.02 -24.31
N VAL A 393 21.38 28.12 -24.05
CA VAL A 393 22.43 27.62 -24.94
C VAL A 393 23.04 26.36 -24.33
N LEU A 394 22.81 25.22 -24.98
CA LEU A 394 23.30 23.90 -24.61
C LEU A 394 24.61 23.62 -25.34
N VAL A 395 25.73 23.60 -24.63
CA VAL A 395 27.06 23.25 -25.16
C VAL A 395 27.25 21.75 -25.05
N ARG A 396 27.36 21.06 -26.20
CA ARG A 396 27.63 19.63 -26.32
C ARG A 396 28.99 19.42 -26.97
N GLY A 397 30.00 19.17 -26.15
CA GLY A 397 31.34 18.74 -26.56
C GLY A 397 31.90 17.72 -25.56
N THR A 398 32.83 16.89 -26.01
CA THR A 398 33.58 15.98 -25.13
C THR A 398 34.64 16.77 -24.37
N THR A 399 34.54 16.82 -23.03
CA THR A 399 35.57 17.40 -22.16
C THR A 399 36.84 16.56 -22.21
N MET A 400 37.93 17.11 -22.74
CA MET A 400 39.27 16.52 -22.59
C MET A 400 39.91 16.94 -21.26
N SER A 401 39.56 16.22 -20.19
CA SER A 401 40.34 16.03 -18.94
C SER A 401 39.62 14.99 -18.07
#